data_AF-Q6PIY5-F1
#
_entry.id   AF-Q6PIY5-F1
#
_cell.length_a   1.000
_cell.length_b   1.000
_cell.length_c   1.000
_cell.angle_alpha   90.00
_cell.angle_beta   90.00
_cell.angle_gamma   90.00
#
_symmetry.space_group_name_H-M   'P 1'
#
loop_
_entity.id
_entity.type
_entity.pdbx_description
1 polymer ?
#
loop_
_entity_poly.entity_id
_entity_poly.type
_entity_poly.pdbx_seq_one_letter_code
_entity_poly.pdbx_strand_id
1 'polypeptide(L)'
;MTSIKEQAAISRLLSFLQEWDNAGKVARSHILDKFIETNQGKTAPELEQEFSQGASLFLVRLTTSLRITYMTDSCLEKLLRSIGIFLSAVSSNRYLIEFLEVGGVLTLLEILGLEKIKEEAKKESVKLLQVIANSGRTYKELICESYGVRSIAEFLAKSKSEETQEEVQVLLDSLVHGNPKYQNQVYKGLIALLPCESPKAQQLSLQTLRTAQPIIGTTHPSIVDCVLKVLGTMHLEVQYEAIELIKDLVGYDVRQALLKGLVALLIPSVKEISKLQAKILSDPSVLQLTPSLPMFLQQAAAAKAIGVLARNDMSIAEELLYLRVVRGLMAAMGNTDHSNSQRLASLTLECFVQMFPLVAEHVRKCMGEELYQLFLSNAEDLYMKIDSIQADILAANTVNVTKALCLHGSSYSMNTLYGSRDSAQMAYLTHFEEDVESKE
;
A
#
# COMPACT_ATOMS: atom_id res chain seq x y z
N MET A 1 -7.20 29.58 54.44
CA MET A 1 -5.82 29.38 54.93
C MET A 1 -5.31 28.11 54.27
N THR A 2 -4.29 28.21 53.41
CA THR A 2 -3.62 27.01 52.87
C THR A 2 -2.94 26.25 54.02
N SER A 3 -3.07 24.94 54.02
CA SER A 3 -2.44 24.06 55.02
C SER A 3 -0.91 24.16 54.94
N ILE A 4 -0.21 24.00 56.06
CA ILE A 4 1.28 23.90 56.08
C ILE A 4 1.76 22.83 55.10
N LYS A 5 1.00 21.73 54.95
CA LYS A 5 1.30 20.67 53.98
C LYS A 5 1.19 21.13 52.53
N GLU A 6 0.17 21.94 52.21
CA GLU A 6 -0.03 22.51 50.87
C GLU A 6 1.08 23.51 50.53
N GLN A 7 1.45 24.37 51.48
CA GLN A 7 2.56 25.32 51.29
C GLN A 7 3.88 24.58 51.01
N ALA A 8 4.19 23.53 51.77
CA ALA A 8 5.38 22.71 51.54
C ALA A 8 5.34 21.97 50.19
N ALA A 9 4.16 21.57 49.72
CA ALA A 9 4.00 20.93 48.41
C ALA A 9 4.22 21.93 47.26
N ILE A 10 3.64 23.13 47.37
CA ILE A 10 3.86 24.23 46.41
C ILE A 10 5.33 24.65 46.37
N SER A 11 6.02 24.77 47.52
CA SER A 11 7.46 25.08 47.54
C SER A 11 8.30 24.03 46.83
N ARG A 12 7.98 22.73 46.99
CA ARG A 12 8.66 21.64 46.28
C ARG A 12 8.43 21.69 44.76
N LEU A 13 7.20 21.99 44.35
CA LEU A 13 6.88 22.21 42.93
C LEU A 13 7.72 23.36 42.37
N LEU A 14 7.74 24.53 43.04
CA LEU A 14 8.49 25.69 42.56
C LEU A 14 10.00 25.41 42.49
N SER A 15 10.57 24.70 43.46
CA SER A 15 11.99 24.32 43.40
C SER A 15 12.28 23.37 42.23
N PHE A 16 11.38 22.42 41.94
CA PHE A 16 11.52 21.52 40.80
C PHE A 16 11.45 22.27 39.46
N LEU A 17 10.51 23.21 39.34
CA LEU A 17 10.38 24.04 38.14
C LEU A 17 11.62 24.94 37.95
N GLN A 18 12.16 25.50 39.03
CA GLN A 18 13.42 26.27 38.99
C GLN A 18 14.64 25.40 38.63
N GLU A 19 14.67 24.15 39.08
CA GLU A 19 15.71 23.19 38.69
C GLU A 19 15.69 22.96 37.18
N TRP A 20 14.50 22.75 36.59
CA TRP A 20 14.33 22.63 35.15
C TRP A 20 14.76 23.90 34.38
N ASP A 21 14.33 25.07 34.86
CA ASP A 21 14.57 26.36 34.20
C ASP A 21 16.08 26.67 34.17
N ASN A 22 16.83 26.33 35.24
CA ASN A 22 18.27 26.53 35.36
C ASN A 22 19.14 25.37 34.81
N ALA A 23 18.54 24.22 34.50
CA ALA A 23 19.28 23.04 34.08
C ALA A 23 19.90 23.18 32.68
N GLY A 24 21.17 22.77 32.56
CA GLY A 24 21.82 22.52 31.27
C GLY A 24 21.34 21.21 30.61
N LYS A 25 21.86 20.90 29.43
CA LYS A 25 21.44 19.72 28.63
C LYS A 25 21.46 18.40 29.41
N VAL A 26 22.55 18.13 30.13
CA VAL A 26 22.74 16.88 30.90
C VAL A 26 21.76 16.82 32.07
N ALA A 27 21.64 17.90 32.84
CA ALA A 27 20.71 17.98 33.96
C ALA A 27 19.24 17.83 33.52
N ARG A 28 18.85 18.47 32.39
CA ARG A 28 17.51 18.27 31.80
C ARG A 28 17.28 16.81 31.41
N SER A 29 18.28 16.14 30.85
CA SER A 29 18.20 14.71 30.53
C SER A 29 17.85 13.87 31.76
N HIS A 30 18.54 14.10 32.89
CA HIS A 30 18.30 13.38 34.13
C HIS A 30 16.94 13.71 34.74
N ILE A 31 16.49 14.98 34.67
CA ILE A 31 15.15 15.37 35.10
C ILE A 31 14.09 14.61 34.30
N LEU A 32 14.26 14.50 32.98
CA LEU A 32 13.33 13.77 32.11
C LEU A 32 13.35 12.26 32.41
N ASP A 33 14.52 11.64 32.59
CA ASP A 33 14.62 10.21 32.95
C ASP A 33 13.85 9.91 34.23
N LYS A 34 14.13 10.68 35.29
CA LYS A 34 13.46 10.53 36.58
C LYS A 34 11.95 10.77 36.47
N PHE A 35 11.55 11.77 35.69
CA PHE A 35 10.14 12.06 35.44
C PHE A 35 9.44 10.88 34.77
N ILE A 36 10.05 10.31 33.72
CA ILE A 36 9.52 9.16 32.98
C ILE A 36 9.37 7.95 33.90
N GLU A 37 10.45 7.58 34.60
CA GLU A 37 10.45 6.42 35.51
C GLU A 37 9.38 6.53 36.61
N THR A 38 9.13 7.75 37.11
CA THR A 38 8.23 7.97 38.25
C THR A 38 6.77 8.13 37.84
N ASN A 39 6.48 8.56 36.61
CA ASN A 39 5.13 9.00 36.21
C ASN A 39 4.52 8.21 35.05
N GLN A 40 5.24 7.25 34.47
CA GLN A 40 4.69 6.36 33.46
C GLN A 40 3.43 5.64 33.99
N GLY A 41 2.32 5.72 33.26
CA GLY A 41 1.07 5.03 33.60
C GLY A 41 0.17 5.75 34.61
N LYS A 42 0.58 6.92 35.13
CA LYS A 42 -0.29 7.74 35.99
C LYS A 42 -1.45 8.37 35.22
N THR A 43 -2.57 8.54 35.89
CA THR A 43 -3.75 9.29 35.44
C THR A 43 -3.57 10.80 35.62
N ALA A 44 -4.38 11.63 34.95
CA ALA A 44 -4.28 13.08 35.08
C ALA A 44 -4.47 13.58 36.53
N PRO A 45 -5.42 13.05 37.32
CA PRO A 45 -5.53 13.39 38.75
C PRO A 45 -4.28 13.03 39.57
N GLU A 46 -3.64 11.90 39.28
CA GLU A 46 -2.40 11.49 39.97
C GLU A 46 -1.22 12.39 39.59
N LEU A 47 -1.13 12.81 38.33
CA LEU A 47 -0.16 13.82 37.90
C LEU A 47 -0.41 15.15 38.59
N GLU A 48 -1.64 15.64 38.64
CA GLU A 48 -1.95 16.85 39.40
C GLU A 48 -1.61 16.70 40.89
N GLN A 49 -1.84 15.54 41.50
CA GLN A 49 -1.46 15.31 42.88
C GLN A 49 0.07 15.35 43.09
N GLU A 50 0.84 14.72 42.19
CA GLU A 50 2.31 14.75 42.19
C GLU A 50 2.83 16.19 42.14
N PHE A 51 2.23 17.01 41.27
CA PHE A 51 2.64 18.39 41.02
C PHE A 51 1.86 19.41 41.82
N SER A 52 1.23 19.04 42.94
CA SER A 52 0.50 19.99 43.82
C SER A 52 -0.52 20.86 43.07
N GLN A 53 -1.28 20.27 42.14
CA GLN A 53 -2.23 20.89 41.22
C GLN A 53 -1.60 21.84 40.19
N GLY A 54 -0.31 21.64 39.89
CA GLY A 54 0.47 22.44 38.97
C GLY A 54 1.09 21.62 37.83
N ALA A 55 0.54 20.48 37.45
CA ALA A 55 1.16 19.61 36.45
C ALA A 55 1.24 20.30 35.07
N SER A 56 0.21 21.07 34.69
CA SER A 56 0.22 21.94 33.50
C SER A 56 1.42 22.90 33.45
N LEU A 57 1.92 23.38 34.60
CA LEU A 57 3.08 24.29 34.62
C LEU A 57 4.36 23.59 34.17
N PHE A 58 4.48 22.29 34.43
CA PHE A 58 5.58 21.50 33.92
C PHE A 58 5.38 21.15 32.45
N LEU A 59 4.15 20.79 32.04
CA LEU A 59 3.83 20.56 30.63
C LEU A 59 4.19 21.77 29.76
N VAL A 60 3.82 22.99 30.16
CA VAL A 60 4.17 24.23 29.43
C VAL A 60 5.69 24.40 29.26
N ARG A 61 6.48 24.00 30.26
CA ARG A 61 7.95 24.03 30.17
C ARG A 61 8.49 22.98 29.21
N LEU A 62 7.91 21.77 29.21
CA LEU A 62 8.26 20.71 28.26
C LEU A 62 7.94 21.12 26.82
N THR A 63 6.75 21.69 26.57
CA THR A 63 6.34 22.13 25.23
C THR A 63 7.16 23.32 24.74
N THR A 64 7.48 24.26 25.63
CA THR A 64 8.39 25.38 25.32
C THR A 64 9.78 24.87 24.97
N SER A 65 10.31 23.92 25.76
CA SER A 65 11.59 23.28 25.46
C SER A 65 11.56 22.53 24.14
N LEU A 66 10.45 21.86 23.81
CA LEU A 66 10.29 21.14 22.55
C LEU A 66 10.40 22.12 21.38
N ARG A 67 9.67 23.24 21.43
CA ARG A 67 9.69 24.25 20.36
C ARG A 67 11.07 24.88 20.16
N ILE A 68 11.86 25.03 21.21
CA ILE A 68 13.23 25.58 21.13
C ILE A 68 14.23 24.54 20.61
N THR A 69 14.05 23.27 20.97
CA THR A 69 15.10 22.25 20.81
C THR A 69 14.81 21.19 19.76
N TYR A 70 13.62 21.09 19.17
CA TYR A 70 13.28 20.00 18.25
C TYR A 70 14.14 19.92 16.98
N MET A 71 14.78 21.02 16.57
CA MET A 71 15.76 21.03 15.48
C MET A 71 17.13 20.44 15.88
N THR A 72 17.31 20.13 17.17
CA THR A 72 18.50 19.54 17.77
C THR A 72 18.12 18.23 18.46
N ASP A 73 18.82 17.14 18.17
CA ASP A 73 18.50 15.81 18.72
C ASP A 73 18.74 15.67 20.25
N SER A 74 19.25 16.71 20.91
CA SER A 74 19.65 16.68 22.32
C SER A 74 18.46 16.43 23.25
N CYS A 75 18.30 15.18 23.71
CA CYS A 75 17.24 14.71 24.61
C CYS A 75 15.82 14.78 24.04
N LEU A 76 15.68 14.87 22.71
CA LEU A 76 14.37 15.03 22.06
C LEU A 76 13.43 13.84 22.34
N GLU A 77 13.94 12.61 22.25
CA GLU A 77 13.17 11.39 22.56
C GLU A 77 12.59 11.44 23.99
N LYS A 78 13.44 11.73 24.99
CA LYS A 78 13.02 11.82 26.40
C LYS A 78 11.99 12.92 26.63
N LEU A 79 12.14 14.04 25.92
CA LEU A 79 11.21 15.15 25.98
C LEU A 79 9.83 14.77 25.41
N LEU A 80 9.80 14.11 24.25
CA LEU A 80 8.58 13.60 23.63
C LEU A 80 7.90 12.55 24.52
N ARG A 81 8.66 11.61 25.09
CA ARG A 81 8.16 10.61 26.05
C ARG A 81 7.53 11.26 27.28
N SER A 82 8.17 12.31 27.81
CA SER A 82 7.65 13.06 28.96
C SER A 82 6.34 13.78 28.63
N ILE A 83 6.23 14.39 27.43
CA ILE A 83 4.96 14.94 26.94
C ILE A 83 3.91 13.84 26.77
N GLY A 84 4.31 12.66 26.30
CA GLY A 84 3.45 11.50 26.13
C GLY A 84 2.78 11.03 27.41
N ILE A 85 3.46 11.12 28.56
CA ILE A 85 2.85 10.82 29.87
C ILE A 85 1.65 11.72 30.14
N PHE A 86 1.75 13.02 29.85
CA PHE A 86 0.61 13.94 30.02
C PHE A 86 -0.51 13.63 29.03
N LEU A 87 -0.20 13.45 27.75
CA LEU A 87 -1.23 13.31 26.71
C LEU A 87 -1.96 11.97 26.77
N SER A 88 -1.28 10.89 27.17
CA SER A 88 -1.86 9.54 27.27
C SER A 88 -2.55 9.24 28.61
N ALA A 89 -2.44 10.14 29.59
CA ALA A 89 -3.06 9.95 30.89
C ALA A 89 -4.59 9.87 30.78
N VAL A 90 -5.21 9.02 31.60
CA VAL A 90 -6.67 9.01 31.70
C VAL A 90 -7.16 10.38 32.17
N SER A 91 -8.18 10.93 31.49
CA SER A 91 -8.70 12.29 31.69
C SER A 91 -7.74 13.43 31.32
N SER A 92 -6.86 13.21 30.32
CA SER A 92 -5.87 14.19 29.82
C SER A 92 -6.42 15.36 28.98
N ASN A 93 -7.73 15.50 28.80
CA ASN A 93 -8.33 16.49 27.88
C ASN A 93 -7.75 17.90 28.00
N ARG A 94 -7.49 18.36 29.24
CA ARG A 94 -6.85 19.65 29.49
C ARG A 94 -5.43 19.73 28.91
N TYR A 95 -4.59 18.75 29.19
CA TYR A 95 -3.22 18.69 28.68
C TYR A 95 -3.17 18.60 27.16
N LEU A 96 -4.11 17.85 26.58
CA LEU A 96 -4.26 17.76 25.14
C LEU A 96 -4.57 19.13 24.53
N ILE A 97 -5.55 19.86 25.06
CA ILE A 97 -5.86 21.22 24.59
C ILE A 97 -4.66 22.16 24.73
N GLU A 98 -4.02 22.19 25.90
CA GLU A 98 -2.84 23.02 26.16
C GLU A 98 -1.70 22.73 25.16
N PHE A 99 -1.48 21.46 24.81
CA PHE A 99 -0.49 21.05 23.81
C PHE A 99 -0.86 21.47 22.38
N LEU A 100 -2.14 21.39 22.03
CA LEU A 100 -2.62 21.72 20.70
C LEU A 100 -2.63 23.24 20.45
N GLU A 101 -3.03 24.03 21.44
CA GLU A 101 -3.08 25.51 21.37
C GLU A 101 -1.70 26.13 21.09
N VAL A 102 -0.63 25.50 21.55
CA VAL A 102 0.75 25.94 21.27
C VAL A 102 1.31 25.40 19.94
N GLY A 103 0.48 24.76 19.11
CA GLY A 103 0.90 24.21 17.81
C GLY A 103 1.67 22.89 17.92
N GLY A 104 1.36 22.07 18.94
CA GLY A 104 2.03 20.80 19.19
C GLY A 104 2.02 19.86 17.99
N VAL A 105 0.87 19.72 17.29
CA VAL A 105 0.74 18.88 16.08
C VAL A 105 1.72 19.31 14.98
N LEU A 106 1.82 20.62 14.69
CA LEU A 106 2.75 21.13 13.67
C LEU A 106 4.20 20.78 14.03
N THR A 107 4.56 20.94 15.29
CA THR A 107 5.92 20.61 15.77
C THR A 107 6.21 19.11 15.63
N LEU A 108 5.26 18.24 15.98
CA LEU A 108 5.41 16.79 15.82
C LEU A 108 5.57 16.39 14.35
N LEU A 109 4.78 16.97 13.46
CA LEU A 109 4.86 16.72 12.02
C LEU A 109 6.19 17.22 11.42
N GLU A 110 6.66 18.40 11.84
CA GLU A 110 7.97 18.92 11.41
C GLU A 110 9.12 17.99 11.82
N ILE A 111 9.09 17.41 13.03
CA ILE A 111 10.11 16.46 13.51
C ILE A 111 10.29 15.27 12.55
N LEU A 112 9.20 14.76 11.98
CA LEU A 112 9.25 13.61 11.05
C LEU A 112 10.09 13.93 9.79
N GLY A 113 9.99 15.17 9.31
CA GLY A 113 10.69 15.66 8.12
C GLY A 113 12.16 16.02 8.32
N LEU A 114 12.67 16.08 9.56
CA LEU A 114 14.05 16.49 9.83
C LEU A 114 15.05 15.34 9.63
N GLU A 115 16.02 15.51 8.74
CA GLU A 115 17.02 14.47 8.42
C GLU A 115 17.97 14.14 9.59
N LYS A 116 18.29 15.12 10.43
CA LYS A 116 19.31 14.99 11.50
C LYS A 116 18.79 14.40 12.80
N ILE A 117 17.48 14.19 12.91
CA ILE A 117 16.83 13.67 14.12
C ILE A 117 16.86 12.15 14.08
N LYS A 118 17.19 11.51 15.22
CA LYS A 118 17.22 10.05 15.33
C LYS A 118 15.85 9.43 15.12
N GLU A 119 15.84 8.22 14.58
CA GLU A 119 14.60 7.45 14.36
C GLU A 119 13.78 7.27 15.66
N GLU A 120 14.43 7.09 16.82
CA GLU A 120 13.69 6.93 18.09
C GLU A 120 12.87 8.15 18.49
N ALA A 121 13.42 9.35 18.29
CA ALA A 121 12.69 10.58 18.54
C ALA A 121 11.53 10.75 17.54
N LYS A 122 11.71 10.35 16.28
CA LYS A 122 10.63 10.38 15.28
C LYS A 122 9.54 9.36 15.60
N LYS A 123 9.90 8.15 16.03
CA LYS A 123 8.97 7.11 16.49
C LYS A 123 8.11 7.63 17.65
N GLU A 124 8.73 8.28 18.64
CA GLU A 124 7.97 8.89 19.74
C GLU A 124 7.06 10.04 19.27
N SER A 125 7.48 10.82 18.26
CA SER A 125 6.61 11.82 17.63
C SER A 125 5.37 11.19 16.98
N VAL A 126 5.54 10.05 16.30
CA VAL A 126 4.43 9.27 15.71
C VAL A 126 3.48 8.76 16.79
N LYS A 127 4.00 8.21 17.90
CA LYS A 127 3.17 7.75 19.02
C LYS A 127 2.34 8.88 19.63
N LEU A 128 2.90 10.07 19.78
CA LEU A 128 2.14 11.25 20.23
C LEU A 128 1.03 11.62 19.25
N LEU A 129 1.30 11.59 17.94
CA LEU A 129 0.27 11.81 16.91
C LEU A 129 -0.84 10.74 16.98
N GLN A 130 -0.51 9.49 17.27
CA GLN A 130 -1.51 8.43 17.48
C GLN A 130 -2.39 8.72 18.71
N VAL A 131 -1.80 9.14 19.84
CA VAL A 131 -2.54 9.53 21.06
C VAL A 131 -3.52 10.66 20.74
N ILE A 132 -3.06 11.69 20.01
CA ILE A 132 -3.89 12.81 19.57
C ILE A 132 -5.03 12.31 18.65
N ALA A 133 -4.71 11.52 17.62
CA ALA A 133 -5.71 10.97 16.69
C ALA A 133 -6.78 10.12 17.40
N ASN A 134 -6.36 9.31 18.37
CA ASN A 134 -7.24 8.42 19.12
C ASN A 134 -8.12 9.15 20.15
N SER A 135 -7.84 10.43 20.43
CA SER A 135 -8.64 11.26 21.34
C SER A 135 -9.97 11.70 20.71
N GLY A 136 -10.16 11.49 19.40
CA GLY A 136 -11.44 11.69 18.73
C GLY A 136 -11.33 12.32 17.35
N ARG A 137 -12.48 12.38 16.67
CA ARG A 137 -12.57 12.81 15.26
C ARG A 137 -12.00 14.21 15.01
N THR A 138 -12.32 15.20 15.85
CA THR A 138 -11.83 16.58 15.72
C THR A 138 -10.30 16.66 15.70
N TYR A 139 -9.63 15.81 16.48
CA TYR A 139 -8.17 15.75 16.53
C TYR A 139 -7.58 15.06 15.30
N LYS A 140 -8.24 14.02 14.76
CA LYS A 140 -7.88 13.43 13.46
C LYS A 140 -7.97 14.46 12.33
N GLU A 141 -9.06 15.23 12.31
CA GLU A 141 -9.27 16.31 11.34
C GLU A 141 -8.17 17.37 11.45
N LEU A 142 -7.79 17.79 12.66
CA LEU A 142 -6.70 18.74 12.90
C LEU A 142 -5.34 18.25 12.36
N ILE A 143 -5.00 16.97 12.55
CA ILE A 143 -3.78 16.37 11.99
C ILE A 143 -3.82 16.45 10.46
N CYS A 144 -4.94 16.08 9.84
CA CYS A 144 -5.09 16.12 8.39
C CYS A 144 -5.03 17.55 7.82
N GLU A 145 -5.65 18.52 8.50
CA GLU A 145 -5.62 19.96 8.16
C GLU A 145 -4.20 20.52 8.21
N SER A 146 -3.39 20.03 9.13
CA SER A 146 -1.99 20.43 9.33
C SER A 146 -1.03 19.77 8.33
N TYR A 147 -1.50 19.36 7.14
CA TYR A 147 -0.75 18.59 6.14
C TYR A 147 -0.17 17.27 6.68
N GLY A 148 -0.82 16.68 7.71
CA GLY A 148 -0.33 15.49 8.40
C GLY A 148 -0.20 14.29 7.47
N VAL A 149 -1.20 14.02 6.61
CA VAL A 149 -1.19 12.87 5.69
C VAL A 149 0.08 12.84 4.83
N ARG A 150 0.46 13.98 4.26
CA ARG A 150 1.67 14.09 3.42
C ARG A 150 2.93 13.82 4.22
N SER A 151 3.08 14.50 5.37
CA SER A 151 4.27 14.39 6.21
C SER A 151 4.46 12.97 6.76
N ILE A 152 3.37 12.34 7.20
CA ILE A 152 3.35 10.98 7.73
C ILE A 152 3.67 9.97 6.63
N ALA A 153 3.07 10.11 5.43
CA ALA A 153 3.35 9.26 4.29
C ALA A 153 4.81 9.40 3.82
N GLU A 154 5.31 10.62 3.65
CA GLU A 154 6.72 10.85 3.30
C GLU A 154 7.68 10.24 4.31
N PHE A 155 7.33 10.25 5.60
CA PHE A 155 8.13 9.61 6.65
C PHE A 155 8.09 8.08 6.55
N LEU A 156 6.92 7.47 6.33
CA LEU A 156 6.78 6.02 6.09
C LEU A 156 7.69 5.54 4.96
N ALA A 157 7.70 6.28 3.84
CA ALA A 157 8.52 5.95 2.67
C ALA A 157 10.03 6.06 2.91
N LYS A 158 10.47 6.96 3.80
CA LYS A 158 11.89 7.27 4.03
C LYS A 158 12.50 6.56 5.24
N SER A 159 11.69 6.18 6.24
CA SER A 159 12.19 5.52 7.44
C SER A 159 12.85 4.18 7.08
N LYS A 160 13.93 3.87 7.80
CA LYS A 160 14.69 2.61 7.65
C LYS A 160 14.36 1.59 8.75
N SER A 161 13.56 1.98 9.74
CA SER A 161 13.20 1.14 10.87
C SER A 161 11.82 0.54 10.63
N GLU A 162 11.74 -0.78 10.50
CA GLU A 162 10.45 -1.47 10.30
C GLU A 162 9.50 -1.26 11.48
N GLU A 163 10.01 -1.26 12.72
CA GLU A 163 9.22 -0.95 13.93
C GLU A 163 8.61 0.45 13.82
N THR A 164 9.38 1.44 13.36
CA THR A 164 8.88 2.80 13.16
C THR A 164 7.84 2.86 12.04
N GLN A 165 8.04 2.11 10.95
CA GLN A 165 7.08 2.06 9.85
C GLN A 165 5.75 1.43 10.28
N GLU A 166 5.76 0.42 11.15
CA GLU A 166 4.56 -0.19 11.74
C GLU A 166 3.78 0.83 12.60
N GLU A 167 4.46 1.60 13.45
CA GLU A 167 3.81 2.68 14.20
C GLU A 167 3.20 3.76 13.29
N VAL A 168 3.84 4.04 12.16
CA VAL A 168 3.30 4.98 11.16
C VAL A 168 2.08 4.40 10.46
N GLN A 169 2.07 3.09 10.16
CA GLN A 169 0.92 2.41 9.59
C GLN A 169 -0.29 2.50 10.52
N VAL A 170 -0.12 2.23 11.82
CA VAL A 170 -1.18 2.33 12.83
C VAL A 170 -1.78 3.75 12.86
N LEU A 171 -0.93 4.78 12.74
CA LEU A 171 -1.40 6.16 12.65
C LEU A 171 -2.22 6.41 11.38
N LEU A 172 -1.73 6.00 10.21
CA LEU A 172 -2.45 6.17 8.94
C LEU A 172 -3.79 5.42 8.94
N ASP A 173 -3.82 4.19 9.45
CA ASP A 173 -5.04 3.41 9.61
C ASP A 173 -6.05 4.11 10.55
N SER A 174 -5.59 4.62 11.69
CA SER A 174 -6.44 5.42 12.59
C SER A 174 -7.00 6.66 11.90
N LEU A 175 -6.22 7.33 11.04
CA LEU A 175 -6.68 8.52 10.31
C LEU A 175 -7.76 8.21 9.25
N VAL A 176 -7.88 6.98 8.77
CA VAL A 176 -8.99 6.53 7.91
C VAL A 176 -10.27 6.32 8.74
N HIS A 177 -10.14 5.69 9.92
CA HIS A 177 -11.28 5.28 10.73
C HIS A 177 -11.97 6.47 11.44
N GLY A 178 -13.28 6.63 11.23
CA GLY A 178 -14.07 7.66 11.91
C GLY A 178 -13.77 9.10 11.48
N ASN A 179 -13.16 9.30 10.30
CA ASN A 179 -12.71 10.61 9.79
C ASN A 179 -13.23 10.91 8.36
N PRO A 180 -14.56 10.92 8.12
CA PRO A 180 -15.10 10.96 6.75
C PRO A 180 -14.74 12.22 5.95
N LYS A 181 -14.39 13.34 6.61
CA LYS A 181 -13.93 14.56 5.95
C LYS A 181 -12.59 14.36 5.21
N TYR A 182 -11.70 13.51 5.74
CA TYR A 182 -10.34 13.32 5.23
C TYR A 182 -10.01 11.91 4.75
N GLN A 183 -10.93 10.94 4.86
CA GLN A 183 -10.74 9.56 4.39
C GLN A 183 -10.18 9.48 2.96
N ASN A 184 -10.77 10.23 2.02
CA ASN A 184 -10.31 10.27 0.63
C ASN A 184 -8.89 10.84 0.49
N GLN A 185 -8.50 11.79 1.35
CA GLN A 185 -7.15 12.35 1.34
C GLN A 185 -6.14 11.32 1.87
N VAL A 186 -6.46 10.63 2.97
CA VAL A 186 -5.61 9.56 3.53
C VAL A 186 -5.42 8.45 2.51
N TYR A 187 -6.50 8.02 1.86
CA TYR A 187 -6.49 7.01 0.81
C TYR A 187 -5.61 7.38 -0.39
N LYS A 188 -5.73 8.62 -0.90
CA LYS A 188 -4.83 9.11 -1.96
C LYS A 188 -3.37 9.14 -1.49
N GLY A 189 -3.12 9.49 -0.24
CA GLY A 189 -1.81 9.43 0.38
C GLY A 189 -1.23 8.02 0.39
N LEU A 190 -2.04 7.02 0.76
CA LEU A 190 -1.65 5.60 0.73
C LEU A 190 -1.37 5.10 -0.69
N ILE A 191 -2.19 5.49 -1.69
CA ILE A 191 -1.92 5.15 -3.10
C ILE A 191 -0.58 5.76 -3.57
N ALA A 192 -0.28 6.99 -3.15
CA ALA A 192 0.97 7.67 -3.50
C ALA A 192 2.22 7.01 -2.89
N LEU A 193 2.07 6.11 -1.92
CA LEU A 193 3.16 5.32 -1.34
C LEU A 193 3.49 4.05 -2.12
N LEU A 194 2.56 3.54 -2.93
CA LEU A 194 2.79 2.32 -3.72
C LEU A 194 4.04 2.37 -4.64
N PRO A 195 4.41 3.50 -5.28
CA PRO A 195 5.63 3.57 -6.07
C PRO A 195 6.91 3.86 -5.26
N CYS A 196 6.89 3.82 -3.92
CA CYS A 196 8.10 4.08 -3.13
C CYS A 196 9.12 2.92 -3.19
N GLU A 197 10.36 3.20 -2.77
CA GLU A 197 11.48 2.25 -2.83
C GLU A 197 11.51 1.28 -1.63
N SER A 198 10.82 1.61 -0.54
CA SER A 198 10.82 0.81 0.69
C SER A 198 9.81 -0.35 0.59
N PRO A 199 10.24 -1.63 0.56
CA PRO A 199 9.32 -2.75 0.42
C PRO A 199 8.34 -2.87 1.60
N LYS A 200 8.83 -2.64 2.82
CA LYS A 200 8.01 -2.64 4.03
C LYS A 200 6.97 -1.52 3.99
N ALA A 201 7.34 -0.32 3.54
CA ALA A 201 6.37 0.77 3.37
C ALA A 201 5.29 0.44 2.33
N GLN A 202 5.66 -0.19 1.21
CA GLN A 202 4.70 -0.66 0.21
C GLN A 202 3.74 -1.70 0.81
N GLN A 203 4.27 -2.72 1.50
CA GLN A 203 3.49 -3.77 2.16
C GLN A 203 2.47 -3.18 3.15
N LEU A 204 2.93 -2.32 4.07
CA LEU A 204 2.09 -1.69 5.08
C LEU A 204 1.03 -0.78 4.45
N SER A 205 1.38 -0.08 3.37
CA SER A 205 0.45 0.77 2.61
C SER A 205 -0.64 -0.06 1.93
N LEU A 206 -0.29 -1.20 1.33
CA LEU A 206 -1.25 -2.14 0.72
C LEU A 206 -2.21 -2.71 1.76
N GLN A 207 -1.70 -3.16 2.91
CA GLN A 207 -2.53 -3.63 4.02
C GLN A 207 -3.51 -2.57 4.51
N THR A 208 -3.05 -1.32 4.66
CA THR A 208 -3.90 -0.19 5.07
C THR A 208 -4.92 0.17 3.99
N LEU A 209 -4.58 0.04 2.71
CA LEU A 209 -5.55 0.24 1.62
C LEU A 209 -6.68 -0.79 1.68
N ARG A 210 -6.38 -2.03 2.05
CA ARG A 210 -7.38 -3.09 2.21
C ARG A 210 -8.34 -2.82 3.36
N THR A 211 -7.86 -2.31 4.50
CA THR A 211 -8.72 -1.90 5.62
C THR A 211 -9.52 -0.64 5.28
N ALA A 212 -8.92 0.29 4.53
CA ALA A 212 -9.55 1.55 4.14
C ALA A 212 -10.64 1.40 3.06
N GLN A 213 -10.47 0.48 2.12
CA GLN A 213 -11.33 0.36 0.94
C GLN A 213 -12.83 0.14 1.29
N PRO A 214 -13.21 -0.75 2.22
CA PRO A 214 -14.60 -0.92 2.64
C PRO A 214 -15.21 0.33 3.30
N ILE A 215 -14.38 1.15 3.94
CA ILE A 215 -14.82 2.37 4.65
C ILE A 215 -15.13 3.48 3.65
N ILE A 216 -14.30 3.61 2.61
CA ILE A 216 -14.41 4.68 1.62
C ILE A 216 -15.50 4.35 0.60
N GLY A 217 -15.62 3.08 0.23
CA GLY A 217 -16.63 2.58 -0.70
C GLY A 217 -16.34 2.92 -2.17
N THR A 218 -15.91 4.12 -2.48
CA THR A 218 -15.50 4.53 -3.84
C THR A 218 -14.00 4.32 -4.05
N THR A 219 -13.59 4.02 -5.29
CA THR A 219 -12.17 3.89 -5.62
C THR A 219 -11.63 5.16 -6.28
N HIS A 220 -10.32 5.36 -6.19
CA HIS A 220 -9.64 6.40 -6.93
C HIS A 220 -9.00 5.78 -8.18
N PRO A 221 -9.25 6.28 -9.41
CA PRO A 221 -8.79 5.62 -10.64
C PRO A 221 -7.28 5.34 -10.71
N SER A 222 -6.45 6.17 -10.06
CA SER A 222 -4.99 5.97 -10.05
C SER A 222 -4.56 4.69 -9.32
N ILE A 223 -5.41 4.07 -8.50
CA ILE A 223 -5.08 2.84 -7.78
C ILE A 223 -4.75 1.70 -8.76
N VAL A 224 -5.43 1.66 -9.91
CA VAL A 224 -5.26 0.61 -10.92
C VAL A 224 -3.82 0.58 -11.41
N ASP A 225 -3.32 1.69 -11.93
CA ASP A 225 -1.94 1.79 -12.44
C ASP A 225 -0.90 1.54 -11.34
N CYS A 226 -1.13 2.04 -10.13
CA CYS A 226 -0.21 1.88 -9.01
C CYS A 226 -0.09 0.41 -8.59
N VAL A 227 -1.22 -0.28 -8.38
CA VAL A 227 -1.23 -1.68 -7.91
C VAL A 227 -0.71 -2.62 -9.00
N LEU A 228 -1.06 -2.38 -10.27
CA LEU A 228 -0.52 -3.15 -11.39
C LEU A 228 1.01 -3.01 -11.50
N LYS A 229 1.56 -1.80 -11.30
CA LYS A 229 3.03 -1.59 -11.29
C LYS A 229 3.73 -2.30 -10.13
N VAL A 230 3.10 -2.33 -8.95
CA VAL A 230 3.65 -3.01 -7.77
C VAL A 230 3.86 -4.51 -8.02
N LEU A 231 3.07 -5.16 -8.88
CA LEU A 231 3.27 -6.57 -9.24
C LEU A 231 4.65 -6.87 -9.85
N GLY A 232 5.37 -5.87 -10.37
CA GLY A 232 6.74 -6.01 -10.89
C GLY A 232 7.84 -6.00 -9.83
N THR A 233 7.50 -5.89 -8.53
CA THR A 233 8.46 -5.90 -7.42
C THR A 233 9.11 -7.27 -7.24
N MET A 234 10.34 -7.31 -6.73
CA MET A 234 11.02 -8.58 -6.37
C MET A 234 10.60 -9.10 -4.98
N HIS A 235 9.88 -8.28 -4.19
CA HIS A 235 9.52 -8.58 -2.82
C HIS A 235 8.20 -9.36 -2.76
N LEU A 236 8.27 -10.66 -2.45
CA LEU A 236 7.12 -11.57 -2.48
C LEU A 236 5.99 -11.16 -1.53
N GLU A 237 6.31 -10.59 -0.37
CA GLU A 237 5.32 -10.08 0.59
C GLU A 237 4.53 -8.91 0.01
N VAL A 238 5.21 -8.00 -0.70
CA VAL A 238 4.57 -6.88 -1.40
C VAL A 238 3.70 -7.37 -2.55
N GLN A 239 4.19 -8.33 -3.36
CA GLN A 239 3.36 -8.95 -4.41
C GLN A 239 2.12 -9.64 -3.83
N TYR A 240 2.27 -10.35 -2.71
CA TYR A 240 1.16 -11.02 -2.05
C TYR A 240 0.08 -10.04 -1.61
N GLU A 241 0.45 -8.95 -0.92
CA GLU A 241 -0.51 -7.93 -0.50
C GLU A 241 -1.14 -7.18 -1.68
N ALA A 242 -0.39 -6.98 -2.77
CA ALA A 242 -0.94 -6.39 -3.99
C ALA A 242 -1.99 -7.29 -4.64
N ILE A 243 -1.78 -8.61 -4.67
CA ILE A 243 -2.75 -9.58 -5.19
C ILE A 243 -4.00 -9.62 -4.30
N GLU A 244 -3.85 -9.62 -2.97
CA GLU A 244 -4.99 -9.57 -2.06
C GLU A 244 -5.77 -8.25 -2.20
N LEU A 245 -5.09 -7.11 -2.36
CA LEU A 245 -5.78 -5.84 -2.65
C LEU A 245 -6.52 -5.88 -4.00
N ILE A 246 -5.94 -6.46 -5.06
CA ILE A 246 -6.62 -6.64 -6.35
C ILE A 246 -7.88 -7.48 -6.18
N LYS A 247 -7.80 -8.57 -5.43
CA LYS A 247 -8.93 -9.46 -5.11
C LYS A 247 -10.04 -8.73 -4.36
N ASP A 248 -9.73 -7.75 -3.53
CA ASP A 248 -10.74 -6.90 -2.88
C ASP A 248 -11.30 -5.86 -3.88
N LEU A 249 -10.44 -5.22 -4.69
CA LEU A 249 -10.81 -4.14 -5.61
C LEU A 249 -11.68 -4.58 -6.80
N VAL A 250 -11.65 -5.85 -7.21
CA VAL A 250 -12.57 -6.37 -8.23
C VAL A 250 -14.04 -6.33 -7.78
N GLY A 251 -14.32 -6.11 -6.49
CA GLY A 251 -15.68 -5.83 -6.00
C GLY A 251 -16.21 -4.43 -6.31
N TYR A 252 -15.39 -3.55 -6.89
CA TYR A 252 -15.68 -2.12 -7.03
C TYR A 252 -15.69 -1.65 -8.51
N ASP A 253 -15.89 -0.35 -8.71
CA ASP A 253 -16.02 0.33 -10.01
C ASP A 253 -14.76 0.28 -10.90
N VAL A 254 -13.62 -0.16 -10.37
CA VAL A 254 -12.36 -0.36 -11.12
C VAL A 254 -12.19 -1.78 -11.69
N ARG A 255 -13.14 -2.70 -11.46
CA ARG A 255 -13.07 -4.10 -11.92
C ARG A 255 -12.58 -4.22 -13.37
N GLN A 256 -13.29 -3.59 -14.31
CA GLN A 256 -12.96 -3.73 -15.74
C GLN A 256 -11.56 -3.22 -16.07
N ALA A 257 -11.13 -2.11 -15.44
CA ALA A 257 -9.81 -1.53 -15.66
C ALA A 257 -8.70 -2.44 -15.12
N LEU A 258 -8.91 -3.04 -13.94
CA LEU A 258 -7.99 -4.01 -13.34
C LEU A 258 -7.86 -5.28 -14.19
N LEU A 259 -8.98 -5.87 -14.61
CA LEU A 259 -8.95 -7.10 -15.42
C LEU A 259 -8.27 -6.86 -16.78
N LYS A 260 -8.60 -5.74 -17.46
CA LYS A 260 -7.91 -5.34 -18.70
C LYS A 260 -6.41 -5.14 -18.48
N GLY A 261 -6.04 -4.47 -17.40
CA GLY A 261 -4.65 -4.25 -17.04
C GLY A 261 -3.89 -5.54 -16.77
N LEU A 262 -4.46 -6.46 -15.98
CA LEU A 262 -3.86 -7.77 -15.71
C LEU A 262 -3.63 -8.58 -16.98
N VAL A 263 -4.61 -8.63 -17.89
CA VAL A 263 -4.45 -9.35 -19.16
C VAL A 263 -3.39 -8.70 -20.05
N ALA A 264 -3.30 -7.36 -20.06
CA ALA A 264 -2.25 -6.65 -20.79
C ALA A 264 -0.84 -6.98 -20.28
N LEU A 265 -0.68 -7.21 -18.97
CA LEU A 265 0.61 -7.61 -18.37
C LEU A 265 1.06 -9.02 -18.77
N LEU A 266 0.17 -9.88 -19.29
CA LEU A 266 0.54 -11.21 -19.78
C LEU A 266 1.36 -11.17 -21.07
N ILE A 267 1.25 -10.09 -21.86
CA ILE A 267 2.00 -9.91 -23.11
C ILE A 267 2.82 -8.62 -22.98
N PRO A 268 4.11 -8.73 -22.63
CA PRO A 268 4.94 -7.55 -22.45
C PRO A 268 4.98 -6.66 -23.69
N SER A 269 4.86 -5.35 -23.49
CA SER A 269 4.81 -4.43 -24.63
C SER A 269 6.20 -4.31 -25.29
N VAL A 270 6.25 -4.43 -26.63
CA VAL A 270 7.49 -4.25 -27.41
C VAL A 270 8.14 -2.89 -27.12
N LYS A 271 7.33 -1.86 -26.86
CA LYS A 271 7.82 -0.51 -26.54
C LYS A 271 8.61 -0.45 -25.24
N GLU A 272 8.26 -1.25 -24.23
CA GLU A 272 9.00 -1.31 -22.97
C GLU A 272 10.31 -2.08 -23.12
N ILE A 273 10.30 -3.17 -23.91
CA ILE A 273 11.50 -3.93 -24.25
C ILE A 273 12.52 -3.02 -24.95
N SER A 274 12.09 -2.23 -25.95
CA SER A 274 12.97 -1.30 -26.68
C SER A 274 13.49 -0.14 -25.81
N LYS A 275 12.65 0.43 -24.93
CA LYS A 275 13.08 1.52 -24.03
C LYS A 275 14.16 1.06 -23.05
N LEU A 276 14.07 -0.18 -22.59
CA LEU A 276 15.04 -0.76 -21.67
C LEU A 276 16.35 -1.11 -22.38
N GLN A 277 16.30 -1.59 -23.62
CA GLN A 277 17.48 -1.79 -24.46
C GLN A 277 18.22 -0.47 -24.77
N ALA A 278 17.50 0.64 -24.98
CA ALA A 278 18.11 1.94 -25.23
C ALA A 278 18.89 2.50 -24.01
N LYS A 279 18.47 2.18 -22.78
CA LYS A 279 19.20 2.56 -21.55
C LYS A 279 20.53 1.82 -21.36
N ILE A 280 20.66 0.60 -21.89
CA ILE A 280 21.91 -0.19 -21.80
C ILE A 280 23.04 0.45 -22.63
N LEU A 281 22.71 1.08 -23.75
CA LEU A 281 23.69 1.77 -24.60
C LEU A 281 24.27 3.04 -23.96
N SER A 282 23.65 3.55 -22.88
CA SER A 282 24.04 4.81 -22.25
C SER A 282 24.87 4.63 -20.97
N ASP A 283 24.91 3.45 -20.35
CA ASP A 283 25.68 3.23 -19.12
C ASP A 283 26.22 1.79 -18.97
N PRO A 284 27.52 1.55 -19.25
CA PRO A 284 28.15 0.24 -19.14
C PRO A 284 28.48 -0.18 -17.69
N SER A 285 28.11 0.59 -16.67
CA SER A 285 28.50 0.34 -15.26
C SER A 285 27.48 -0.45 -14.43
N VAL A 286 26.33 -0.85 -15.00
CA VAL A 286 25.30 -1.61 -14.28
C VAL A 286 25.60 -3.12 -14.37
N LEU A 287 26.09 -3.69 -13.27
CA LEU A 287 26.22 -5.13 -13.06
C LEU A 287 24.88 -5.86 -13.26
N GLN A 288 24.69 -6.41 -14.47
CA GLN A 288 23.93 -7.60 -14.86
C GLN A 288 22.64 -7.97 -14.06
N LEU A 289 21.68 -7.05 -13.98
CA LEU A 289 20.26 -7.44 -13.90
C LEU A 289 19.67 -7.20 -15.28
N THR A 290 19.16 -8.26 -15.91
CA THR A 290 18.48 -8.15 -17.21
C THR A 290 17.39 -7.09 -17.08
N PRO A 291 17.39 -6.02 -17.91
CA PRO A 291 16.41 -4.95 -17.82
C PRO A 291 14.95 -5.44 -17.88
N SER A 292 14.75 -6.61 -18.48
CA SER A 292 13.47 -7.31 -18.60
C SER A 292 12.99 -8.00 -17.32
N LEU A 293 13.81 -8.09 -16.26
CA LEU A 293 13.45 -8.83 -15.06
C LEU A 293 12.18 -8.30 -14.36
N PRO A 294 12.01 -6.98 -14.11
CA PRO A 294 10.76 -6.48 -13.49
C PRO A 294 9.51 -6.77 -14.33
N MET A 295 9.66 -6.73 -15.65
CA MET A 295 8.58 -7.01 -16.61
C MET A 295 8.14 -8.48 -16.57
N PHE A 296 9.09 -9.41 -16.49
CA PHE A 296 8.76 -10.83 -16.36
C PHE A 296 8.24 -11.20 -14.97
N LEU A 297 8.76 -10.58 -13.91
CA LEU A 297 8.17 -10.70 -12.58
C LEU A 297 6.72 -10.21 -12.56
N GLN A 298 6.44 -9.10 -13.25
CA GLN A 298 5.10 -8.55 -13.39
C GLN A 298 4.17 -9.48 -14.19
N GLN A 299 4.66 -10.08 -15.28
CA GLN A 299 3.92 -11.08 -16.07
C GLN A 299 3.57 -12.31 -15.21
N ALA A 300 4.55 -12.83 -14.47
CA ALA A 300 4.37 -13.96 -13.56
C ALA A 300 3.34 -13.65 -12.45
N ALA A 301 3.47 -12.49 -11.81
CA ALA A 301 2.55 -12.04 -10.78
C ALA A 301 1.13 -11.78 -11.32
N ALA A 302 1.00 -11.24 -12.54
CA ALA A 302 -0.29 -11.07 -13.22
C ALA A 302 -0.95 -12.43 -13.52
N ALA A 303 -0.20 -13.41 -14.03
CA ALA A 303 -0.70 -14.77 -14.25
C ALA A 303 -1.20 -15.41 -12.95
N LYS A 304 -0.47 -15.23 -11.84
CA LYS A 304 -0.91 -15.68 -10.51
C LYS A 304 -2.18 -14.97 -10.04
N ALA A 305 -2.23 -13.64 -10.16
CA ALA A 305 -3.40 -12.84 -9.76
C ALA A 305 -4.65 -13.28 -10.51
N ILE A 306 -4.54 -13.45 -11.84
CA ILE A 306 -5.63 -13.96 -12.70
C ILE A 306 -6.12 -15.32 -12.22
N GLY A 307 -5.21 -16.25 -11.92
CA GLY A 307 -5.59 -17.58 -11.40
C GLY A 307 -6.30 -17.53 -10.04
N VAL A 308 -5.86 -16.64 -9.15
CA VAL A 308 -6.53 -16.41 -7.86
C VAL A 308 -7.94 -15.85 -8.07
N LEU A 309 -8.09 -14.83 -8.92
CA LEU A 309 -9.38 -14.21 -9.22
C LEU A 309 -10.36 -15.20 -9.85
N ALA A 310 -9.92 -15.96 -10.86
CA ALA A 310 -10.77 -16.91 -11.58
C ALA A 310 -11.29 -18.03 -10.66
N ARG A 311 -10.47 -18.54 -9.72
CA ARG A 311 -10.90 -19.57 -8.76
C ARG A 311 -11.89 -19.04 -7.72
N ASN A 312 -11.84 -17.74 -7.40
CA ASN A 312 -12.69 -17.14 -6.39
C ASN A 312 -14.09 -16.79 -6.92
N ASP A 313 -14.20 -16.41 -8.18
CA ASP A 313 -15.47 -15.96 -8.78
C ASP A 313 -15.57 -16.36 -10.26
N MET A 314 -16.52 -17.23 -10.57
CA MET A 314 -16.78 -17.71 -11.93
C MET A 314 -17.12 -16.58 -12.90
N SER A 315 -17.82 -15.54 -12.43
CA SER A 315 -18.18 -14.40 -13.29
C SER A 315 -16.95 -13.60 -13.74
N ILE A 316 -15.93 -13.52 -12.87
CA ILE A 316 -14.65 -12.89 -13.22
C ILE A 316 -13.88 -13.76 -14.21
N ALA A 317 -13.92 -15.08 -14.05
CA ALA A 317 -13.30 -16.01 -14.99
C ALA A 317 -13.93 -15.87 -16.40
N GLU A 318 -15.26 -15.77 -16.49
CA GLU A 318 -15.96 -15.51 -17.75
C GLU A 318 -15.55 -14.16 -18.38
N GLU A 319 -15.52 -13.09 -17.59
CA GLU A 319 -15.10 -11.76 -18.07
C GLU A 319 -13.67 -11.77 -18.63
N LEU A 320 -12.75 -12.48 -17.96
CA LEU A 320 -11.37 -12.66 -18.42
C LEU A 320 -11.29 -13.39 -19.78
N LEU A 321 -12.20 -14.33 -20.06
CA LEU A 321 -12.26 -14.97 -21.39
C LEU A 321 -12.65 -13.98 -22.50
N TYR A 322 -13.57 -13.05 -22.22
CA TYR A 322 -13.90 -11.96 -23.15
C TYR A 322 -12.72 -11.00 -23.36
N LEU A 323 -11.84 -10.87 -22.37
CA LEU A 323 -10.60 -10.11 -22.45
C LEU A 323 -9.44 -10.85 -23.13
N ARG A 324 -9.67 -12.04 -23.70
CA ARG A 324 -8.67 -12.89 -24.38
C ARG A 324 -7.54 -13.37 -23.46
N VAL A 325 -7.86 -13.63 -22.18
CA VAL A 325 -6.89 -14.12 -21.19
C VAL A 325 -6.12 -15.37 -21.65
N VAL A 326 -6.79 -16.29 -22.37
CA VAL A 326 -6.19 -17.55 -22.86
C VAL A 326 -4.99 -17.27 -23.77
N ARG A 327 -5.09 -16.28 -24.66
CA ARG A 327 -4.00 -15.86 -25.54
C ARG A 327 -2.81 -15.34 -24.75
N GLY A 328 -3.07 -14.49 -23.77
CA GLY A 328 -2.05 -13.93 -22.90
C GLY A 328 -1.34 -15.00 -22.08
N LEU A 329 -2.09 -15.96 -21.52
CA LEU A 329 -1.53 -17.07 -20.75
C LEU A 329 -0.65 -17.96 -21.63
N MET A 330 -1.12 -18.35 -22.82
CA MET A 330 -0.30 -19.11 -23.75
C MET A 330 0.97 -18.34 -24.16
N ALA A 331 0.87 -17.03 -24.40
CA ALA A 331 2.05 -16.22 -24.69
C ALA A 331 3.06 -16.18 -23.53
N ALA A 332 2.58 -16.09 -22.29
CA ALA A 332 3.42 -16.15 -21.09
C ALA A 332 4.01 -17.55 -20.83
N MET A 333 3.32 -18.63 -21.21
CA MET A 333 3.85 -19.99 -21.19
C MET A 333 5.01 -20.19 -22.17
N GLY A 334 4.97 -19.49 -23.31
CA GLY A 334 6.06 -19.46 -24.29
C GLY A 334 7.25 -18.59 -23.92
N ASN A 335 7.22 -17.89 -22.77
CA ASN A 335 8.30 -16.99 -22.36
C ASN A 335 9.50 -17.74 -21.76
N THR A 336 10.43 -18.18 -22.61
CA THR A 336 11.65 -18.90 -22.20
C THR A 336 12.63 -18.06 -21.38
N ASP A 337 12.48 -16.73 -21.35
CA ASP A 337 13.34 -15.85 -20.56
C ASP A 337 12.98 -15.86 -19.06
N HIS A 338 11.82 -16.42 -18.66
CA HIS A 338 11.41 -16.46 -17.26
C HIS A 338 10.56 -17.69 -16.89
N SER A 339 11.21 -18.69 -16.28
CA SER A 339 10.58 -19.95 -15.86
C SER A 339 9.35 -19.78 -14.95
N ASN A 340 9.37 -18.80 -14.03
CA ASN A 340 8.23 -18.53 -13.16
C ASN A 340 7.03 -17.96 -13.92
N SER A 341 7.23 -17.16 -14.99
CA SER A 341 6.14 -16.74 -15.88
C SER A 341 5.51 -17.96 -16.52
N GLN A 342 6.34 -18.86 -17.06
CA GLN A 342 5.86 -20.06 -17.74
C GLN A 342 5.05 -20.94 -16.79
N ARG A 343 5.60 -21.23 -15.60
CA ARG A 343 4.96 -22.06 -14.57
C ARG A 343 3.61 -21.47 -14.13
N LEU A 344 3.57 -20.19 -13.76
CA LEU A 344 2.34 -19.57 -13.26
C LEU A 344 1.29 -19.40 -14.36
N ALA A 345 1.70 -19.10 -15.59
CA ALA A 345 0.79 -19.04 -16.73
C ALA A 345 0.22 -20.43 -17.06
N SER A 346 1.03 -21.48 -16.99
CA SER A 346 0.61 -22.86 -17.21
C SER A 346 -0.42 -23.31 -16.17
N LEU A 347 -0.13 -23.13 -14.87
CA LEU A 347 -1.07 -23.45 -13.79
C LEU A 347 -2.37 -22.64 -13.87
N THR A 348 -2.29 -21.38 -14.25
CA THR A 348 -3.49 -20.55 -14.45
C THR A 348 -4.27 -20.97 -15.69
N LEU A 349 -3.62 -21.35 -16.79
CA LEU A 349 -4.31 -21.86 -17.97
C LEU A 349 -4.99 -23.21 -17.69
N GLU A 350 -4.36 -24.07 -16.90
CA GLU A 350 -4.93 -25.35 -16.49
C GLU A 350 -6.26 -25.13 -15.74
N CYS A 351 -6.30 -24.13 -14.86
CA CYS A 351 -7.52 -23.71 -14.20
C CYS A 351 -8.64 -23.35 -15.19
N PHE A 352 -8.36 -22.56 -16.23
CA PHE A 352 -9.36 -22.23 -17.26
C PHE A 352 -9.79 -23.43 -18.10
N VAL A 353 -8.86 -24.34 -18.43
CA VAL A 353 -9.15 -25.57 -19.19
C VAL A 353 -10.07 -26.50 -18.38
N GLN A 354 -9.86 -26.59 -17.07
CA GLN A 354 -10.73 -27.37 -16.17
C GLN A 354 -12.10 -26.72 -15.98
N MET A 355 -12.16 -25.39 -15.90
CA MET A 355 -13.42 -24.65 -15.69
C MET A 355 -14.29 -24.59 -16.95
N PHE A 356 -13.69 -24.50 -18.14
CA PHE A 356 -14.40 -24.25 -19.40
C PHE A 356 -14.00 -25.27 -20.48
N PRO A 357 -14.86 -26.26 -20.79
CA PRO A 357 -14.58 -27.25 -21.84
C PRO A 357 -14.27 -26.62 -23.21
N LEU A 358 -14.92 -25.50 -23.55
CA LEU A 358 -14.64 -24.74 -24.77
C LEU A 358 -13.17 -24.27 -24.83
N VAL A 359 -12.60 -23.84 -23.71
CA VAL A 359 -11.19 -23.43 -23.63
C VAL A 359 -10.30 -24.65 -23.86
N ALA A 360 -10.64 -25.81 -23.29
CA ALA A 360 -9.91 -27.05 -23.47
C ALA A 360 -9.75 -27.42 -24.96
N GLU A 361 -10.82 -27.32 -25.74
CA GLU A 361 -10.80 -27.61 -27.18
C GLU A 361 -9.91 -26.63 -27.96
N HIS A 362 -10.01 -25.33 -27.67
CA HIS A 362 -9.23 -24.30 -28.37
C HIS A 362 -7.75 -24.37 -28.03
N VAL A 363 -7.42 -24.62 -26.76
CA VAL A 363 -6.04 -24.79 -26.29
C VAL A 363 -5.43 -26.04 -26.92
N ARG A 364 -6.15 -27.17 -26.93
CA ARG A 364 -5.71 -28.41 -27.58
C ARG A 364 -5.42 -28.22 -29.07
N LYS A 365 -6.34 -27.56 -29.78
CA LYS A 365 -6.16 -27.25 -31.20
C LYS A 365 -4.93 -26.37 -31.47
N CYS A 366 -4.63 -25.44 -30.56
CA CYS A 366 -3.50 -24.52 -30.72
C CYS A 366 -2.16 -25.14 -30.34
N MET A 367 -2.12 -25.96 -29.28
CA MET A 367 -0.89 -26.63 -28.82
C MET A 367 -0.53 -27.85 -29.66
N GLY A 368 -1.51 -28.49 -30.28
CA GLY A 368 -1.37 -29.85 -30.82
C GLY A 368 -1.49 -30.90 -29.73
N GLU A 369 -1.76 -32.14 -30.13
CA GLU A 369 -2.11 -33.22 -29.21
C GLU A 369 -0.96 -33.54 -28.23
N GLU A 370 0.28 -33.65 -28.72
CA GLU A 370 1.43 -34.02 -27.90
C GLU A 370 1.72 -33.01 -26.78
N LEU A 371 1.80 -31.72 -27.13
CA LEU A 371 2.05 -30.65 -26.15
C LEU A 371 0.87 -30.48 -25.19
N TYR A 372 -0.36 -30.64 -25.68
CA TYR A 372 -1.55 -30.57 -24.83
C TYR A 372 -1.61 -31.71 -23.80
N GLN A 373 -1.26 -32.94 -24.19
CA GLN A 373 -1.18 -34.07 -23.25
C GLN A 373 -0.07 -33.85 -22.21
N LEU A 374 1.07 -33.31 -22.64
CA LEU A 374 2.16 -32.96 -21.72
C LEU A 374 1.72 -31.90 -20.71
N PHE A 375 1.05 -30.86 -21.18
CA PHE A 375 0.48 -29.79 -20.36
C PHE A 375 -0.51 -30.32 -19.32
N LEU A 376 -1.47 -31.17 -19.72
CA LEU A 376 -2.44 -31.77 -18.78
C LEU A 376 -1.78 -32.71 -17.77
N SER A 377 -0.69 -33.39 -18.15
CA SER A 377 -0.01 -34.33 -17.25
C SER A 377 0.82 -33.66 -16.17
N ASN A 378 1.41 -32.50 -16.48
CA ASN A 378 2.27 -31.77 -15.55
C ASN A 378 2.38 -30.29 -15.99
N ALA A 379 1.34 -29.51 -15.68
CA ALA A 379 1.31 -28.08 -15.96
C ALA A 379 2.40 -27.32 -15.20
N GLU A 380 2.75 -27.75 -13.98
CA GLU A 380 3.73 -27.07 -13.13
C GLU A 380 5.15 -27.12 -13.71
N ASP A 381 5.60 -28.29 -14.18
CA ASP A 381 6.96 -28.49 -14.72
C ASP A 381 7.02 -28.47 -16.24
N LEU A 382 5.94 -28.09 -16.94
CA LEU A 382 5.89 -28.07 -18.40
C LEU A 382 7.05 -27.27 -19.01
N TYR A 383 7.42 -26.16 -18.37
CA TYR A 383 8.49 -25.27 -18.82
C TYR A 383 9.87 -25.95 -18.87
N MET A 384 10.08 -27.05 -18.12
CA MET A 384 11.31 -27.82 -18.16
C MET A 384 11.36 -28.80 -19.35
N LYS A 385 10.22 -29.05 -19.99
CA LYS A 385 10.08 -30.08 -21.03
C LYS A 385 9.81 -29.51 -22.42
N ILE A 386 9.38 -28.26 -22.49
CA ILE A 386 9.08 -27.57 -23.75
C ILE A 386 10.35 -27.24 -24.51
N ASP A 387 10.37 -27.52 -25.81
CA ASP A 387 11.47 -27.10 -26.68
C ASP A 387 11.27 -25.65 -27.20
N SER A 388 12.29 -25.09 -27.86
CA SER A 388 12.22 -23.72 -28.37
C SER A 388 11.11 -23.52 -29.41
N ILE A 389 10.81 -24.53 -30.22
CA ILE A 389 9.79 -24.46 -31.28
C ILE A 389 8.40 -24.43 -30.63
N GLN A 390 8.15 -25.31 -29.66
CA GLN A 390 6.92 -25.34 -28.90
C GLN A 390 6.73 -24.04 -28.11
N ALA A 391 7.79 -23.47 -27.54
CA ALA A 391 7.73 -22.17 -26.88
C ALA A 391 7.38 -21.05 -27.85
N ASP A 392 7.95 -21.04 -29.06
CA ASP A 392 7.62 -20.07 -30.12
C ASP A 392 6.16 -20.21 -30.57
N ILE A 393 5.64 -21.44 -30.71
CA ILE A 393 4.22 -21.72 -31.02
C ILE A 393 3.31 -21.12 -29.95
N LEU A 394 3.65 -21.30 -28.67
CA LEU A 394 2.91 -20.72 -27.55
C LEU A 394 3.01 -19.18 -27.55
N ALA A 395 4.19 -18.61 -27.76
CA ALA A 395 4.40 -17.16 -27.78
C ALA A 395 3.65 -16.47 -28.93
N ALA A 396 3.66 -17.07 -30.13
CA ALA A 396 3.07 -16.51 -31.35
C ALA A 396 1.57 -16.87 -31.54
N ASN A 397 0.94 -17.49 -30.54
CA ASN A 397 -0.42 -18.00 -30.65
C ASN A 397 -1.45 -16.91 -31.01
N THR A 398 -2.45 -17.32 -31.79
CA THR A 398 -3.57 -16.47 -32.24
C THR A 398 -4.91 -16.91 -31.66
N VAL A 399 -4.89 -17.69 -30.57
CA VAL A 399 -6.12 -18.26 -29.97
C VAL A 399 -7.10 -17.15 -29.58
N ASN A 400 -8.37 -17.33 -29.96
CA ASN A 400 -9.42 -16.37 -29.66
C ASN A 400 -10.72 -17.10 -29.31
N VAL A 401 -10.86 -17.46 -28.03
CA VAL A 401 -12.04 -18.13 -27.48
C VAL A 401 -13.26 -17.20 -27.47
N THR A 402 -13.07 -15.88 -27.49
CA THR A 402 -14.16 -14.89 -27.46
C THR A 402 -15.09 -15.03 -28.66
N LYS A 403 -14.55 -15.26 -29.87
CA LYS A 403 -15.38 -15.50 -31.07
C LYS A 403 -16.29 -16.73 -30.88
N ALA A 404 -15.77 -17.79 -30.26
CA ALA A 404 -16.54 -19.00 -29.98
C ALA A 404 -17.58 -18.82 -28.87
N LEU A 405 -17.28 -18.04 -27.83
CA LEU A 405 -18.24 -17.72 -26.76
C LEU A 405 -19.47 -16.97 -27.31
N CYS A 406 -19.26 -16.03 -28.23
CA CYS A 406 -20.36 -15.30 -28.88
C CYS A 406 -21.23 -16.23 -29.76
N LEU A 407 -20.63 -17.18 -30.46
CA LEU A 407 -21.34 -18.12 -31.34
C LEU A 407 -22.13 -19.17 -30.56
N HIS A 408 -21.65 -19.57 -29.38
CA HIS A 408 -22.28 -20.64 -28.61
C HIS A 408 -23.52 -20.21 -27.81
N GLY A 409 -23.94 -18.95 -27.89
CA GLY A 409 -25.19 -18.45 -27.30
C GLY A 409 -25.34 -18.72 -25.80
N SER A 410 -24.23 -18.98 -25.10
CA SER A 410 -24.31 -19.44 -23.72
C SER A 410 -24.70 -18.28 -22.82
N SER A 411 -25.66 -18.58 -21.94
CA SER A 411 -26.35 -17.75 -20.96
C SER A 411 -25.45 -17.09 -19.89
N TYR A 412 -24.20 -16.73 -20.22
CA TYR A 412 -23.26 -16.11 -19.32
C TYR A 412 -23.40 -14.58 -19.41
N SER A 413 -24.39 -14.06 -18.67
CA SER A 413 -24.69 -12.65 -18.37
C SER A 413 -24.04 -11.58 -19.27
N MET A 414 -24.63 -11.34 -20.44
CA MET A 414 -24.30 -10.19 -21.31
C MET A 414 -24.68 -8.81 -20.72
N ASN A 415 -25.27 -8.74 -19.53
CA ASN A 415 -25.77 -7.49 -18.95
C ASN A 415 -24.71 -6.64 -18.24
N THR A 416 -23.47 -7.13 -18.04
CA THR A 416 -22.43 -6.43 -17.27
C THR A 416 -21.38 -5.68 -18.12
N LEU A 417 -21.39 -5.88 -19.45
CA LEU A 417 -20.40 -5.28 -20.37
C LEU A 417 -20.85 -3.95 -20.99
N TYR A 418 -22.13 -3.59 -20.90
CA TYR A 418 -22.68 -2.35 -21.44
C TYR A 418 -23.26 -1.48 -20.33
N GLY A 419 -22.40 -0.62 -19.77
CA GLY A 419 -22.86 0.54 -19.00
C GLY A 419 -23.72 1.43 -19.90
N SER A 420 -25.02 1.46 -19.62
CA SER A 420 -26.03 2.43 -20.06
C SER A 420 -25.54 3.58 -20.97
N ARG A 421 -25.52 3.38 -22.29
CA ARG A 421 -25.97 4.34 -23.33
C ARG A 421 -25.64 3.82 -24.75
N ASP A 422 -26.58 4.06 -25.66
CA ASP A 422 -26.53 3.94 -27.12
C ASP A 422 -26.55 2.55 -27.78
N SER A 423 -27.79 2.09 -28.00
CA SER A 423 -28.20 1.07 -28.97
C SER A 423 -27.89 1.41 -30.44
N ALA A 424 -27.09 2.45 -30.72
CA ALA A 424 -26.75 2.92 -32.06
C ALA A 424 -25.32 2.51 -32.51
N GLN A 425 -24.45 2.06 -31.59
CA GLN A 425 -23.06 1.68 -31.93
C GLN A 425 -22.89 0.20 -32.28
N MET A 426 -23.91 -0.64 -32.03
CA MET A 426 -23.91 -2.07 -32.38
C MET A 426 -23.89 -2.34 -33.90
N ALA A 427 -24.23 -1.36 -34.74
CA ALA A 427 -24.24 -1.52 -36.19
C ALA A 427 -22.88 -1.23 -36.88
N TYR A 428 -21.89 -0.69 -36.14
CA TYR A 428 -20.61 -0.28 -36.72
C TYR A 428 -19.48 -1.30 -36.55
N LEU A 429 -19.65 -2.31 -35.69
CA LEU A 429 -18.61 -3.31 -35.40
C LEU A 429 -18.75 -4.60 -36.22
N THR A 430 -19.87 -4.80 -36.91
CA THR A 430 -20.10 -5.92 -37.84
C THR A 430 -19.70 -5.61 -39.29
N HIS A 431 -19.17 -4.42 -39.58
CA HIS A 431 -18.88 -3.96 -40.95
C HIS A 431 -17.39 -3.70 -41.26
N PHE A 432 -16.45 -4.11 -40.40
CA PHE A 432 -15.01 -3.80 -40.57
C PHE A 432 -14.06 -5.02 -40.65
N GLU A 433 -14.57 -6.25 -40.68
CA GLU A 433 -13.73 -7.47 -40.87
C GLU A 433 -14.03 -8.25 -42.17
N GLU A 434 -14.88 -7.76 -43.08
CA GLU A 434 -15.23 -8.46 -44.35
C GLU A 434 -14.53 -7.93 -45.62
N ASP A 435 -13.69 -6.90 -45.55
CA ASP A 435 -13.14 -6.22 -46.74
C ASP A 435 -11.64 -6.46 -47.03
N VAL A 436 -11.01 -7.50 -46.45
CA VAL A 436 -9.56 -7.77 -46.66
C VAL A 436 -9.24 -9.15 -47.28
N GLU A 437 -10.24 -10.01 -47.50
CA GLU A 437 -10.05 -11.34 -48.12
C GLU A 437 -10.48 -11.45 -49.60
N SER A 438 -10.63 -10.32 -50.30
CA SER A 438 -10.98 -10.32 -51.72
C SER A 438 -10.17 -9.28 -52.53
N LYS A 439 -8.94 -9.66 -52.90
CA LYS A 439 -8.24 -9.26 -54.14
C LYS A 439 -6.86 -9.91 -54.19
N GLU A 440 -6.69 -10.75 -55.22
CA GLU A 440 -5.48 -11.19 -55.95
C GLU A 440 -4.10 -11.19 -55.25
#